data_AF-A0A7T8KEY6-F1
#
_entry.id   AF-A0A7T8KEY6-F1
#
_cell.length_a   1.000
_cell.length_b   1.000
_cell.length_c   1.000
_cell.angle_alpha   90.00
_cell.angle_beta   90.00
_cell.angle_gamma   90.00
#
_symmetry.space_group_name_H-M   'P 1'
#
loop_
_entity.id
_entity.type
_entity.pdbx_description
1 polymer ?
#
loop_
_entity_poly.entity_id
_entity_poly.type
_entity_poly.pdbx_seq_one_letter_code
_entity_poly.pdbx_strand_id
1 'polypeptide(L)'
;MDGDVPLFTELLELIHYEDGEYEWKELARWIKYEEVVEEEGDRWSKPHVSTISLRGLLHLRKLIRNGISLLDVSVDNEGSLEDIIELIDGENSLGK
;
A
#
# COMPACT_ATOMS: atom_id res chain seq x y z
N MET A 1 29.31 4.43 -7.85
CA MET A 1 28.12 5.28 -8.00
C MET A 1 26.98 4.42 -7.52
N ASP A 2 26.56 4.58 -6.27
CA ASP A 2 25.34 3.96 -5.79
C ASP A 2 24.20 4.68 -6.52
N GLY A 3 23.73 4.07 -7.60
CA GLY A 3 22.61 4.57 -8.36
C GLY A 3 21.37 4.40 -7.51
N ASP A 4 20.72 5.52 -7.18
CA ASP A 4 19.44 5.55 -6.47
C ASP A 4 18.45 4.71 -7.29
N VAL A 5 18.20 3.47 -6.85
CA VAL A 5 17.28 2.54 -7.54
C VAL A 5 15.89 3.11 -7.31
N PRO A 6 15.15 3.46 -8.38
CA PRO A 6 13.83 4.03 -8.20
C PRO A 6 12.92 3.00 -7.53
N LEU A 7 12.29 3.40 -6.43
CA LEU A 7 11.26 2.62 -5.78
C LEU A 7 10.05 2.53 -6.72
N PHE A 8 9.61 1.30 -6.97
CA PHE A 8 8.32 1.03 -7.58
C PHE A 8 7.28 0.87 -6.47
N THR A 9 6.11 1.45 -6.66
CA THR A 9 5.00 1.38 -5.69
C THR A 9 3.68 1.23 -6.43
N GLU A 10 2.82 0.35 -5.96
CA GLU A 10 1.47 0.12 -6.48
C GLU A 10 0.44 0.39 -5.37
N LEU A 11 -0.72 0.92 -5.75
CA LEU A 11 -1.88 1.07 -4.89
C LEU A 11 -2.96 0.10 -5.37
N LEU A 12 -3.37 -0.81 -4.50
CA LEU A 12 -4.47 -1.73 -4.73
C LEU A 12 -5.62 -1.44 -3.77
N GLU A 13 -6.85 -1.65 -4.23
CA GLU A 13 -8.07 -1.62 -3.43
C GLU A 13 -8.77 -2.98 -3.48
N LEU A 14 -9.23 -3.45 -2.33
CA LEU A 14 -10.02 -4.67 -2.22
C LEU A 14 -11.48 -4.36 -2.52
N ILE A 15 -11.98 -4.91 -3.63
CA ILE A 15 -13.37 -4.79 -4.05
C ILE A 15 -14.14 -6.02 -3.59
N HIS A 16 -15.32 -5.79 -3.01
CA HIS A 16 -16.28 -6.83 -2.65
C HIS A 16 -17.48 -6.77 -3.60
N TYR A 17 -17.75 -7.89 -4.27
CA TYR A 17 -18.80 -8.00 -5.28
C TYR A 17 -20.11 -8.55 -4.71
N GLU A 18 -21.21 -8.35 -5.43
CA GLU A 18 -22.55 -8.81 -5.01
C GLU A 18 -22.68 -10.34 -4.96
N ASP A 19 -21.85 -11.06 -5.72
CA ASP A 19 -21.76 -12.52 -5.71
C ASP A 19 -20.97 -13.08 -4.52
N GLY A 20 -20.41 -12.20 -3.68
CA GLY A 20 -19.62 -12.55 -2.51
C GLY A 20 -18.12 -12.74 -2.78
N GLU A 21 -17.67 -12.52 -4.01
CA GLU A 21 -16.26 -12.59 -4.36
C GLU A 21 -15.50 -11.33 -3.93
N TYR A 22 -14.19 -11.50 -3.73
CA TYR A 22 -13.25 -10.43 -3.39
C TYR A 22 -12.13 -10.37 -4.41
N GLU A 23 -11.79 -9.16 -4.86
CA GLU A 23 -10.71 -8.95 -5.83
C GLU A 23 -9.86 -7.74 -5.44
N TRP A 24 -8.54 -7.91 -5.46
CA TRP A 24 -7.61 -6.79 -5.39
C TRP A 24 -7.47 -6.15 -6.78
N LYS A 25 -7.88 -4.90 -6.91
CA LYS A 25 -7.70 -4.12 -8.13
C LYS A 25 -6.62 -3.08 -7.95
N GLU A 26 -5.66 -3.06 -8.86
CA GLU A 26 -4.70 -1.98 -8.98
C GLU A 26 -5.41 -0.70 -9.42
N LEU A 27 -5.13 0.41 -8.74
CA LEU A 27 -5.72 1.72 -9.04
C LEU A 27 -4.69 2.70 -9.57
N ALA A 28 -3.47 2.63 -9.06
CA ALA A 28 -2.40 3.57 -9.39
C ALA A 28 -1.03 2.94 -9.14
N ARG A 29 -0.01 3.44 -9.85
CA ARG A 29 1.38 3.02 -9.68
C ARG A 29 2.36 4.18 -9.83
N TRP A 30 3.53 4.02 -9.24
CA TRP A 30 4.57 5.03 -9.19
C TRP A 30 5.93 4.47 -9.55
N ILE A 31 6.59 5.14 -10.50
CA ILE A 31 8.04 5.11 -10.69
C ILE A 31 8.52 6.53 -10.99
N LYS A 32 8.83 7.29 -9.93
CA LYS A 32 9.02 8.76 -9.92
C LYS A 32 7.77 9.58 -10.28
N TYR A 33 6.96 9.11 -11.22
CA TYR A 33 5.69 9.71 -11.66
C TYR A 33 4.54 8.74 -11.41
N GLU A 34 3.35 9.29 -11.25
CA GLU A 34 2.09 8.58 -11.06
C GLU A 34 1.44 8.24 -12.40
N GLU A 35 0.90 7.03 -12.47
CA GLU A 35 -0.06 6.60 -13.48
C GLU A 35 -1.26 6.00 -12.75
N VAL A 36 -2.47 6.37 -13.18
CA VAL A 36 -3.75 5.89 -12.60
C VAL A 36 -4.49 5.08 -13.66
N VAL A 37 -5.21 4.03 -13.22
CA VAL A 37 -6.11 3.26 -14.07
C VAL A 37 -7.27 4.14 -14.52
N GLU A 38 -7.53 4.20 -15.83
CA GLU A 38 -8.64 4.95 -16.42
C GLU A 38 -9.98 4.22 -16.19
N GLU A 39 -11.12 4.92 -16.29
CA GLU A 39 -12.46 4.39 -15.97
C GLU A 39 -12.84 3.09 -16.72
N GLU A 40 -12.24 2.85 -17.89
CA GLU A 40 -12.46 1.63 -18.69
C GLU A 40 -11.55 0.46 -18.29
N GLY A 41 -10.70 0.60 -17.27
CA GLY A 41 -9.89 -0.47 -16.67
C GLY A 41 -8.73 -0.99 -17.52
N ASP A 42 -8.76 -0.78 -18.83
CA ASP A 42 -7.77 -1.35 -19.77
C ASP A 42 -6.58 -0.42 -20.06
N ARG A 43 -6.54 0.77 -19.45
CA ARG A 43 -5.59 1.82 -19.81
C ARG A 43 -5.05 2.56 -18.60
N TRP A 44 -3.77 2.91 -18.69
CA TRP A 44 -3.09 3.80 -17.77
C TRP A 44 -3.13 5.23 -18.29
N SER A 45 -3.35 6.19 -17.39
CA SER A 45 -3.14 7.61 -17.67
C SER A 45 -1.69 7.90 -18.08
N LYS A 46 -1.43 9.05 -18.69
CA LYS A 46 -0.03 9.49 -18.90
C LYS A 46 0.69 9.72 -17.56
N PRO A 47 2.00 9.42 -17.46
CA PRO A 47 2.79 9.72 -16.28
C PRO A 47 2.69 11.20 -15.89
N HIS A 48 2.40 11.48 -14.63
CA HIS A 48 2.28 12.85 -14.12
C HIS A 48 2.82 12.99 -12.70
N VAL A 49 3.01 14.24 -12.27
CA VAL A 49 3.44 14.54 -10.89
C VAL A 49 2.23 14.42 -9.98
N SER A 50 2.32 13.57 -8.95
CA SER A 50 1.25 13.37 -7.97
C SER A 50 0.87 14.65 -7.26
N THR A 51 -0.43 14.80 -7.01
CA THR A 51 -0.95 15.79 -6.07
C THR A 51 -1.64 15.08 -4.93
N ILE A 52 -1.20 15.33 -3.71
CA ILE A 52 -1.75 14.67 -2.52
C ILE A 52 -2.60 15.68 -1.75
N SER A 53 -3.79 15.26 -1.32
CA SER A 53 -4.64 16.12 -0.50
C SER A 53 -4.03 16.36 0.89
N LEU A 54 -4.15 17.58 1.42
CA LEU A 54 -3.72 17.91 2.78
C LEU A 54 -4.41 17.02 3.83
N ARG A 55 -5.69 16.69 3.62
CA ARG A 55 -6.44 15.78 4.50
C ARG A 55 -5.81 14.39 4.52
N GLY A 56 -5.42 13.86 3.36
CA GLY A 56 -4.71 12.59 3.24
C GLY A 56 -3.39 12.60 4.01
N LEU A 57 -2.58 13.65 3.84
CA LEU A 57 -1.31 13.80 4.57
C LEU A 57 -1.50 13.87 6.10
N LEU A 58 -2.51 14.61 6.56
CA LEU A 58 -2.82 14.70 8.00
C LEU A 58 -3.33 13.37 8.55
N HIS A 59 -4.07 12.60 7.76
CA HIS A 59 -4.52 11.27 8.14
C HIS A 59 -3.33 10.28 8.20
N LEU A 60 -2.49 10.26 7.16
CA LEU A 60 -1.27 9.44 7.12
C LEU A 60 -0.36 9.72 8.31
N ARG A 61 -0.14 10.99 8.66
CA ARG A 61 0.64 11.36 9.86
C ARG A 61 0.05 10.76 11.15
N LYS A 62 -1.28 10.72 11.29
CA LYS A 62 -1.92 10.10 12.45
C LYS A 62 -1.72 8.59 12.46
N LEU A 63 -1.85 7.94 11.30
CA LEU A 63 -1.63 6.50 11.15
C LEU A 63 -0.19 6.11 11.48
N ILE A 64 0.81 6.84 10.97
CA ILE A 64 2.22 6.56 11.30
C ILE A 64 2.50 6.77 12.80
N ARG A 65 1.88 7.78 13.42
CA ARG A 65 2.16 8.10 14.83
C ARG A 65 1.51 7.13 15.81
N ASN A 66 0.31 6.65 15.49
CA ASN A 66 -0.51 5.88 16.42
C ASN A 66 -0.74 4.42 15.98
N GLY A 67 -0.40 4.08 14.73
CA GLY A 67 -0.54 2.73 14.18
C GLY A 67 0.68 1.86 14.47
N ILE A 68 0.57 0.59 14.07
CA ILE A 68 1.64 -0.39 14.22
C ILE A 68 2.73 -0.09 13.18
N SER A 69 3.99 -0.05 13.64
CA SER A 69 5.17 0.11 12.79
C SER A 69 6.16 -0.99 13.12
N LEU A 70 6.22 -2.01 12.26
CA LEU A 70 7.20 -3.09 12.36
C LEU A 70 8.35 -2.76 11.40
N LEU A 71 9.57 -2.64 11.93
CA LEU A 71 10.79 -2.31 11.19
C LEU A 71 11.78 -3.46 11.29
N ASP A 72 12.63 -3.63 10.27
CA ASP A 72 13.65 -4.67 10.20
C ASP A 72 13.09 -6.09 10.41
N VAL A 73 11.85 -6.33 9.98
CA VAL A 73 11.20 -7.63 10.06
C VAL A 73 11.91 -8.60 9.10
N SER A 74 12.48 -9.66 9.65
CA SER A 74 13.04 -10.77 8.88
C SER A 74 11.92 -11.72 8.52
N VAL A 75 11.28 -11.47 7.38
CA VAL A 75 10.40 -12.44 6.72
C VAL A 75 11.29 -13.24 5.77
N ASP A 76 11.46 -14.54 6.01
CA ASP A 76 12.20 -15.40 5.10
C ASP A 76 11.42 -15.55 3.77
N ASN A 77 12.04 -16.14 2.73
CA ASN A 77 11.46 -16.16 1.39
C ASN A 77 10.12 -16.94 1.29
N GLU A 78 9.75 -17.67 2.34
CA GLU A 78 8.47 -18.36 2.53
C GLU A 78 7.64 -17.76 3.68
N GLY A 79 8.20 -16.78 4.40
CA GLY A 79 7.54 -16.09 5.49
C GLY A 79 6.27 -15.45 4.98
N SER A 80 5.17 -16.03 5.40
CA SER A 80 3.88 -15.80 4.77
C SER A 80 3.31 -14.47 5.21
N LEU A 81 2.34 -13.99 4.44
CA LEU A 81 1.43 -12.94 4.89
C LEU A 81 0.87 -13.26 6.30
N GLU A 82 0.69 -14.55 6.60
CA GLU A 82 0.33 -15.07 7.92
C GLU A 82 1.28 -14.63 9.04
N ASP A 83 2.61 -14.69 8.86
CA ASP A 83 3.57 -14.30 9.91
C ASP A 83 3.46 -12.80 10.22
N ILE A 84 3.21 -11.99 9.18
CA ILE A 84 2.98 -10.54 9.35
C ILE A 84 1.67 -10.29 10.11
N ILE A 85 0.61 -11.06 9.81
CA ILE A 85 -0.68 -10.97 10.51
C ILE A 85 -0.51 -11.33 11.98
N GLU A 86 0.21 -12.41 12.30
CA GLU A 86 0.45 -12.83 13.69
C GLU A 86 1.22 -11.76 14.47
N LEU A 87 2.23 -11.12 13.86
CA LEU A 87 2.96 -10.02 14.48
C LEU A 87 2.05 -8.81 14.78
N ILE A 88 1.16 -8.47 13.83
CA ILE A 88 0.19 -7.37 13.99
C ILE A 88 -0.81 -7.68 15.11
N ASP A 89 -1.35 -8.90 15.15
CA ASP A 89 -2.30 -9.34 16.19
C ASP A 89 -1.64 -9.37 17.58
N GLY A 90 -0.39 -9.81 17.65
CA GLY A 90 0.43 -9.74 18.86
C GLY A 90 0.57 -8.32 19.41
N GLU A 91 0.94 -7.35 18.57
CA GLU A 91 1.05 -5.94 18.95
C GLU A 91 -0.30 -5.35 19.39
N ASN A 92 -1.39 -5.66 18.68
CA ASN A 92 -2.74 -5.22 19.07
C ASN A 92 -3.15 -5.75 20.45
N SER A 93 -2.76 -6.99 20.79
CA SER A 93 -3.08 -7.62 22.08
C SER A 93 -2.30 -7.04 23.27
N LEU A 94 -1.15 -6.40 23.01
CA LEU A 94 -0.29 -5.77 24.02
C LEU A 94 -0.76 -4.37 24.45
N GLY A 95 -1.80 -3.83 23.80
CA GLY A 95 -2.69 -2.78 24.30
C GLY A 95 -2.02 -1.63 25.08
N LYS A 96 -1.55 -0.63 24.34
CA LYS A 96 -1.60 0.77 24.79
C LYS A 96 -2.78 1.47 24.14
#